data_AF-A0A914UGA9-F1
#
_entry.id   AF-A0A914UGA9-F1
#
_cell.length_a   1.000
_cell.length_b   1.000
_cell.length_c   1.000
_cell.angle_alpha   90.00
_cell.angle_beta   90.00
_cell.angle_gamma   90.00
#
_symmetry.space_group_name_H-M   'P 1'
#
loop_
_entity.id
_entity.type
_entity.pdbx_description
1 polymer ?
#
loop_
_entity_poly.entity_id
_entity_poly.type
_entity_poly.pdbx_seq_one_letter_code
_entity_poly.pdbx_strand_id
1 'polypeptide(L)'
;MDQPAFSGFEPTLYNYKNEYGIIKVVDNGYGLYNSEIEYLSNGTVIMVDNGYGLYNSEIEYISNGTVISNSFNNALPFEPNNSTSKCGFSIPKVSYYNGFYYLIYAEYDCEYEYVLSLAKTTNPLDVKSWNFLGHVLTNIPIDIATILWATPENELANHYFFYAQYGTKINIAVSKDPLNWQILNKTILKPRDDHFDNIVFPGAMPLRLKTDDFLFIYGGRSDRFYTGWAILDANDPTNVVQRCENPLMTPTSWEGVESSITTLLPDPYGCPLDVANIIGTEYAYNAECFFGFYISDAGVGAVRVVSSWNNAHISTPNV
;
A
#
# COMPACT_ATOMS: atom_id res chain seq x y z
N MET A 1 3.49 14.91 -31.71
CA MET A 1 3.52 15.82 -30.56
C MET A 1 4.44 15.17 -29.56
N ASP A 2 5.57 15.84 -29.32
CA ASP A 2 6.69 15.33 -28.55
C ASP A 2 6.30 15.08 -27.10
N GLN A 3 6.67 13.90 -26.59
CA GLN A 3 6.55 13.61 -25.16
C GLN A 3 7.50 14.52 -24.40
N PRO A 4 7.09 15.14 -23.28
CA PRO A 4 7.99 15.98 -22.52
C PRO A 4 9.14 15.14 -21.99
N ALA A 5 10.35 15.66 -22.19
CA ALA A 5 11.58 15.06 -21.70
C ALA A 5 11.59 14.97 -20.18
N PHE A 6 11.84 13.77 -19.66
CA PHE A 6 12.16 13.50 -18.26
C PHE A 6 13.38 14.32 -17.86
N SER A 7 13.17 15.38 -17.07
CA SER A 7 14.28 16.16 -16.53
C SER A 7 14.00 16.55 -15.08
N GLY A 8 14.90 16.10 -14.21
CA GLY A 8 15.00 16.59 -12.83
C GLY A 8 14.62 15.57 -11.77
N PHE A 9 15.42 14.53 -11.57
CA PHE A 9 15.56 13.90 -10.25
C PHE A 9 16.89 13.16 -10.12
N GLU A 10 17.65 13.45 -9.07
CA GLU A 10 18.82 12.65 -8.71
C GLU A 10 18.36 11.43 -7.89
N PRO A 11 18.70 10.20 -8.30
CA PRO A 11 18.26 9.00 -7.61
C PRO A 11 18.99 8.86 -6.26
N THR A 12 18.26 8.94 -5.14
CA THR A 12 18.84 8.75 -3.80
C THR A 12 19.24 7.28 -3.59
N LEU A 13 20.54 7.02 -3.41
CA LEU A 13 21.11 5.70 -3.11
C LEU A 13 21.09 5.45 -1.60
N TYR A 14 20.30 4.48 -1.14
CA TYR A 14 20.42 3.95 0.22
C TYR A 14 21.14 2.61 0.20
N ASN A 15 22.43 2.63 0.55
CA ASN A 15 23.26 1.44 0.63
C ASN A 15 23.30 0.94 2.08
N TYR A 16 22.55 -0.12 2.40
CA TYR A 16 22.58 -0.72 3.73
C TYR A 16 23.56 -1.89 3.76
N LYS A 17 24.54 -1.77 4.68
CA LYS A 17 25.31 -2.91 5.15
C LYS A 17 24.40 -3.78 6.00
N ASN A 18 23.67 -4.71 5.38
CA ASN A 18 23.29 -6.04 5.89
C ASN A 18 22.35 -6.71 4.89
N GLU A 19 22.75 -7.90 4.42
CA GLU A 19 21.97 -9.03 3.87
C GLU A 19 20.91 -8.80 2.75
N TYR A 20 20.11 -7.73 2.76
CA TYR A 20 19.18 -7.34 1.68
C TYR A 20 19.59 -5.98 1.07
N GLY A 21 19.50 -5.85 -0.25
CA GLY A 21 20.05 -4.75 -1.05
C GLY A 21 19.15 -3.52 -1.21
N ILE A 22 19.57 -2.62 -2.11
CA ILE A 22 19.12 -1.23 -2.27
C ILE A 22 17.64 -1.16 -2.71
N ILE A 23 16.85 -0.29 -2.04
CA ILE A 23 15.48 0.07 -2.45
C ILE A 23 15.39 1.54 -2.93
N LYS A 24 14.77 1.81 -4.10
CA LYS A 24 14.76 3.15 -4.77
C LYS A 24 13.44 3.53 -5.43
N VAL A 25 13.14 4.84 -5.51
CA VAL A 25 11.88 5.50 -5.98
C VAL A 25 12.14 6.33 -7.27
N VAL A 26 11.26 6.28 -8.29
CA VAL A 26 11.25 7.20 -9.47
C VAL A 26 9.85 7.81 -9.67
N ASP A 27 9.72 9.14 -9.53
CA ASP A 27 8.45 9.88 -9.36
C ASP A 27 7.83 10.46 -10.67
N ASN A 28 6.49 10.41 -10.80
CA ASN A 28 5.66 11.18 -11.74
C ASN A 28 4.36 11.67 -11.06
N GLY A 29 4.15 12.99 -10.92
CA GLY A 29 3.00 13.55 -10.19
C GLY A 29 1.71 13.77 -10.99
N TYR A 30 0.54 13.55 -10.35
CA TYR A 30 -0.82 13.98 -10.74
C TYR A 30 -1.57 14.49 -9.48
N GLY A 31 -2.63 15.30 -9.59
CA GLY A 31 -3.26 15.98 -8.44
C GLY A 31 -4.59 15.36 -7.97
N LEU A 32 -4.59 14.53 -6.90
CA LEU A 32 -5.74 13.92 -6.17
C LEU A 32 -5.37 13.58 -4.69
N TYR A 33 -6.31 13.30 -3.77
CA TYR A 33 -6.04 13.17 -2.31
C TYR A 33 -6.55 11.84 -1.72
N ASN A 34 -5.84 11.23 -0.74
CA ASN A 34 -6.32 10.06 0.00
C ASN A 34 -6.77 8.86 -0.86
N SER A 35 -6.07 8.62 -1.97
CA SER A 35 -6.45 7.64 -2.99
C SER A 35 -5.64 6.34 -2.91
N GLU A 36 -6.31 5.22 -3.12
CA GLU A 36 -5.69 3.92 -3.33
C GLU A 36 -5.82 3.49 -4.78
N ILE A 37 -4.80 2.83 -5.30
CA ILE A 37 -4.80 2.36 -6.67
C ILE A 37 -4.68 0.82 -6.75
N GLU A 38 -5.26 0.19 -7.77
CA GLU A 38 -5.04 -1.23 -8.10
C GLU A 38 -4.91 -1.42 -9.62
N TYR A 39 -3.98 -2.28 -10.07
CA TYR A 39 -3.89 -2.71 -11.47
C TYR A 39 -4.82 -3.90 -11.75
N LEU A 40 -5.66 -3.75 -12.75
CA LEU A 40 -6.41 -4.86 -13.33
C LEU A 40 -5.54 -5.63 -14.30
N SER A 41 -5.79 -6.94 -14.41
CA SER A 41 -5.10 -7.84 -15.33
C SER A 41 -5.20 -7.44 -16.81
N ASN A 42 -6.17 -6.58 -17.17
CA ASN A 42 -6.33 -6.02 -18.52
C ASN A 42 -5.53 -4.72 -18.75
N GLY A 43 -4.67 -4.31 -17.82
CA GLY A 43 -3.85 -3.10 -17.92
C GLY A 43 -4.56 -1.80 -17.50
N THR A 44 -5.76 -1.90 -16.90
CA THR A 44 -6.49 -0.73 -16.36
C THR A 44 -6.04 -0.44 -14.93
N VAL A 45 -6.03 0.84 -14.54
CA VAL A 45 -5.76 1.29 -13.18
C VAL A 45 -7.07 1.75 -12.55
N ILE A 46 -7.41 1.20 -11.38
CA ILE A 46 -8.54 1.68 -10.59
C ILE A 46 -7.99 2.55 -9.48
N MET A 47 -8.53 3.76 -9.32
CA MET A 47 -8.28 4.59 -8.16
C MET A 47 -9.56 4.70 -7.33
N VAL A 48 -9.46 4.49 -6.03
CA VAL A 48 -10.53 4.77 -5.08
C VAL A 48 -10.06 5.96 -4.25
N ASP A 49 -10.74 7.10 -4.37
CA ASP A 49 -10.39 8.37 -3.75
C ASP A 49 -11.41 8.78 -2.68
N ASN A 50 -10.95 9.52 -1.68
CA ASN A 50 -11.80 10.21 -0.72
C ASN A 50 -11.83 11.72 -1.05
N GLY A 51 -12.88 12.18 -1.73
CA GLY A 51 -13.03 13.57 -2.12
C GLY A 51 -13.19 14.52 -0.92
N TYR A 52 -12.60 15.71 -1.00
CA TYR A 52 -12.81 16.78 -0.02
C TYR A 52 -14.25 17.29 -0.08
N GLY A 53 -15.09 16.74 0.78
CA GLY A 53 -16.45 17.16 1.03
C GLY A 53 -17.11 16.13 1.92
N LEU A 54 -17.68 16.58 3.05
CA LEU A 54 -18.59 15.75 3.84
C LEU A 54 -19.49 15.01 2.84
N TYR A 55 -19.50 13.67 2.87
CA TYR A 55 -20.35 12.77 2.07
C TYR A 55 -19.86 12.24 0.70
N ASN A 56 -18.71 12.63 0.14
CA ASN A 56 -18.36 12.22 -1.24
C ASN A 56 -17.04 11.43 -1.34
N SER A 57 -17.12 10.10 -1.36
CA SER A 57 -16.04 9.23 -1.87
C SER A 57 -16.23 9.00 -3.36
N GLU A 58 -15.20 9.21 -4.17
CA GLU A 58 -15.25 9.03 -5.62
C GLU A 58 -14.33 7.88 -6.04
N ILE A 59 -14.85 6.91 -6.80
CA ILE A 59 -13.96 6.00 -7.55
C ILE A 59 -13.64 6.69 -8.86
N GLU A 60 -12.38 7.09 -9.01
CA GLU A 60 -11.85 7.62 -10.26
C GLU A 60 -11.14 6.53 -11.04
N TYR A 61 -11.34 6.49 -12.36
CA TYR A 61 -10.78 5.44 -13.19
C TYR A 61 -9.73 6.04 -14.10
N ILE A 62 -8.50 5.52 -14.03
CA ILE A 62 -7.40 5.97 -14.88
C ILE A 62 -7.05 4.81 -15.82
N SER A 63 -7.17 5.01 -17.12
CA SER A 63 -6.65 4.06 -18.11
C SER A 63 -5.72 4.79 -19.06
N ASN A 64 -4.51 4.28 -19.26
CA ASN A 64 -3.50 4.88 -20.12
C ASN A 64 -3.27 6.39 -19.86
N GLY A 65 -3.25 6.80 -18.58
CA GLY A 65 -3.06 8.20 -18.19
C GLY A 65 -4.23 9.13 -18.47
N THR A 66 -5.41 8.58 -18.81
CA THR A 66 -6.65 9.36 -19.01
C THR A 66 -7.67 8.96 -17.95
N VAL A 67 -8.24 9.94 -17.24
CA VAL A 67 -9.41 9.71 -16.39
C VAL A 67 -10.59 9.37 -17.30
N ILE A 68 -11.09 8.14 -17.23
CA ILE A 68 -12.17 7.65 -18.11
C ILE A 68 -13.56 7.97 -17.55
N SER A 69 -13.69 8.29 -16.25
CA SER A 69 -14.91 8.89 -15.74
C SER A 69 -14.68 9.78 -14.53
N ASN A 70 -15.31 10.96 -14.55
CA ASN A 70 -15.44 11.82 -13.39
C ASN A 70 -16.63 11.36 -12.54
N SER A 71 -16.38 11.24 -11.24
CA SER A 71 -17.38 11.31 -10.15
C SER A 71 -18.63 10.44 -10.30
N PHE A 72 -18.72 9.37 -9.51
CA PHE A 72 -20.04 8.89 -9.10
C PHE A 72 -20.55 9.75 -7.96
N ASN A 73 -21.51 10.63 -8.26
CA ASN A 73 -22.32 11.37 -7.27
C ASN A 73 -23.31 10.49 -6.50
N ASN A 74 -23.10 9.17 -6.51
CA ASN A 74 -23.86 8.23 -5.72
C ASN A 74 -22.84 7.50 -4.88
N ALA A 75 -23.00 7.61 -3.56
CA ALA A 75 -22.34 6.74 -2.60
C ALA A 75 -22.16 5.36 -3.22
N LEU A 76 -20.92 4.87 -3.21
CA LEU A 76 -20.65 3.44 -3.29
C LEU A 76 -21.75 2.69 -2.50
N PRO A 77 -22.13 1.46 -2.86
CA PRO A 77 -23.26 0.75 -2.24
C PRO A 77 -23.07 0.43 -0.74
N PHE A 78 -22.10 1.08 -0.08
CA PHE A 78 -22.02 1.34 1.34
C PHE A 78 -23.38 1.82 1.85
N GLU A 79 -23.97 1.08 2.78
CA GLU A 79 -25.29 1.43 3.31
C GLU A 79 -25.29 2.85 3.90
N PRO A 80 -25.99 3.84 3.30
CA PRO A 80 -25.99 5.21 3.82
C PRO A 80 -26.92 5.39 5.03
N ASN A 81 -27.38 4.29 5.66
CA ASN A 81 -28.49 4.33 6.62
C ASN A 81 -28.16 3.78 8.01
N ASN A 82 -26.92 3.37 8.28
CA ASN A 82 -26.50 3.03 9.65
C ASN A 82 -25.68 4.18 10.25
N SER A 83 -25.75 4.34 11.58
CA SER A 83 -25.16 5.47 12.32
C SER A 83 -23.65 5.65 12.14
N THR A 84 -22.94 4.63 11.65
CA THR A 84 -21.47 4.52 11.61
C THR A 84 -20.80 5.24 10.45
N SER A 85 -21.47 5.45 9.32
CA SER A 85 -20.90 6.09 8.11
C SER A 85 -21.35 7.54 7.93
N LYS A 86 -21.89 8.16 8.99
CA LYS A 86 -22.58 9.46 8.94
C LYS A 86 -21.70 10.61 8.43
N CYS A 87 -20.38 10.56 8.57
CA CYS A 87 -19.52 11.65 8.13
C CYS A 87 -18.57 11.28 6.99
N GLY A 88 -18.44 10.00 6.65
CA GLY A 88 -17.79 9.55 5.44
C GLY A 88 -17.00 8.26 5.63
N PHE A 89 -16.08 8.04 4.70
CA PHE A 89 -15.17 6.91 4.68
C PHE A 89 -13.74 7.44 4.52
N SER A 90 -12.73 6.64 4.83
CA SER A 90 -11.33 7.02 4.65
C SER A 90 -10.45 5.81 4.33
N ILE A 91 -9.33 6.11 3.68
CA ILE A 91 -8.21 5.18 3.41
C ILE A 91 -8.69 3.87 2.79
N PRO A 92 -9.30 3.93 1.59
CA PRO A 92 -9.64 2.71 0.87
C PRO A 92 -8.37 1.87 0.63
N LYS A 93 -8.50 0.55 0.64
CA LYS A 93 -7.48 -0.42 0.22
C LYS A 93 -8.12 -1.44 -0.68
N VAL A 94 -7.69 -1.51 -1.95
CA VAL A 94 -8.17 -2.49 -2.91
C VAL A 94 -7.17 -3.62 -3.00
N SER A 95 -7.66 -4.85 -3.11
CA SER A 95 -6.81 -6.03 -3.27
C SER A 95 -7.51 -7.13 -4.05
N TYR A 96 -6.79 -7.83 -4.92
CA TYR A 96 -7.31 -9.00 -5.61
C TYR A 96 -7.01 -10.30 -4.86
N TYR A 97 -8.05 -11.11 -4.61
CA TYR A 97 -7.93 -12.42 -3.97
C TYR A 97 -9.04 -13.37 -4.44
N ASN A 98 -8.67 -14.59 -4.81
CA ASN A 98 -9.58 -15.70 -5.12
C ASN A 98 -10.74 -15.34 -6.08
N GLY A 99 -10.44 -14.62 -7.17
CA GLY A 99 -11.44 -14.24 -8.18
C GLY A 99 -12.26 -12.99 -7.84
N PHE A 100 -11.99 -12.34 -6.72
CA PHE A 100 -12.67 -11.12 -6.28
C PHE A 100 -11.67 -10.01 -6.00
N TYR A 101 -12.11 -8.78 -6.23
CA TYR A 101 -11.51 -7.58 -5.68
C TYR A 101 -12.19 -7.29 -4.35
N TYR A 102 -11.39 -7.08 -3.32
CA TYR A 102 -11.81 -6.69 -1.99
C TYR A 102 -11.47 -5.22 -1.78
N LEU A 103 -12.39 -4.49 -1.17
CA LEU A 103 -12.20 -3.11 -0.75
C LEU A 103 -12.33 -3.07 0.77
N ILE A 104 -11.25 -2.69 1.43
CA ILE A 104 -11.19 -2.40 2.86
C ILE A 104 -11.23 -0.89 3.01
N TYR A 105 -12.01 -0.37 3.94
CA TYR A 105 -12.14 1.08 4.13
C TYR A 105 -12.62 1.37 5.55
N ALA A 106 -12.21 2.50 6.11
CA ALA A 106 -12.68 2.94 7.41
C ALA A 106 -13.92 3.82 7.25
N GLU A 107 -15.04 3.41 7.85
CA GLU A 107 -16.20 4.25 8.11
C GLU A 107 -15.95 5.12 9.34
N TYR A 108 -16.42 6.37 9.34
CA TYR A 108 -16.42 7.16 10.56
C TYR A 108 -17.71 7.96 10.75
N ASP A 109 -18.14 8.01 12.02
CA ASP A 109 -19.19 8.91 12.43
C ASP A 109 -18.62 10.33 12.62
N CYS A 110 -19.51 11.31 12.77
CA CYS A 110 -19.09 12.70 12.95
C CYS A 110 -18.39 12.97 14.30
N GLU A 111 -18.19 11.93 15.11
CA GLU A 111 -17.47 11.93 16.38
C GLU A 111 -16.11 11.22 16.27
N TYR A 112 -15.70 10.82 15.05
CA TYR A 112 -14.46 10.11 14.73
C TYR A 112 -14.37 8.69 15.32
N GLU A 113 -15.50 8.01 15.50
CA GLU A 113 -15.51 6.58 15.77
C GLU A 113 -15.29 5.80 14.47
N TYR A 114 -14.09 5.25 14.30
CA TYR A 114 -13.73 4.49 13.10
C TYR A 114 -14.17 3.02 13.19
N VAL A 115 -14.82 2.54 12.13
CA VAL A 115 -15.16 1.13 11.94
C VAL A 115 -14.58 0.65 10.61
N LEU A 116 -13.80 -0.43 10.65
CA LEU A 116 -13.24 -1.02 9.44
C LEU A 116 -14.29 -1.89 8.74
N SER A 117 -14.47 -1.67 7.45
CA SER A 117 -15.49 -2.32 6.62
C SER A 117 -14.88 -3.05 5.43
N LEU A 118 -15.58 -4.09 4.97
CA LEU A 118 -15.16 -4.90 3.83
C LEU A 118 -16.28 -4.99 2.79
N ALA A 119 -15.92 -4.78 1.53
CA ALA A 119 -16.76 -5.06 0.37
C ALA A 119 -15.99 -5.92 -0.65
N LYS A 120 -16.71 -6.60 -1.55
CA LYS A 120 -16.08 -7.30 -2.67
C LYS A 120 -16.86 -7.22 -3.97
N THR A 121 -16.18 -7.43 -5.08
CA THR A 121 -16.78 -7.57 -6.42
C THR A 121 -15.92 -8.44 -7.34
N THR A 122 -16.50 -8.96 -8.42
CA THR A 122 -15.74 -9.54 -9.54
C THR A 122 -15.41 -8.51 -10.62
N ASN A 123 -16.10 -7.37 -10.62
CA ASN A 123 -15.90 -6.28 -11.58
C ASN A 123 -15.76 -4.94 -10.83
N PRO A 124 -14.55 -4.54 -10.45
CA PRO A 124 -14.32 -3.31 -9.70
C PRO A 124 -14.59 -2.03 -10.52
N LEU A 125 -14.79 -2.18 -11.84
CA LEU A 125 -15.25 -1.11 -12.73
C LEU A 125 -16.76 -0.85 -12.65
N ASP A 126 -17.55 -1.78 -12.12
CA ASP A 126 -18.99 -1.60 -11.91
C ASP A 126 -19.26 -1.26 -10.45
N VAL A 127 -19.47 0.03 -10.16
CA VAL A 127 -19.77 0.52 -8.80
C VAL A 127 -20.93 -0.22 -8.14
N LYS A 128 -21.95 -0.64 -8.91
CA LYS A 128 -23.13 -1.32 -8.36
C LYS A 128 -22.89 -2.80 -8.06
N SER A 129 -21.78 -3.35 -8.52
CA SER A 129 -21.43 -4.76 -8.31
C SER A 129 -20.70 -5.00 -6.97
N TRP A 130 -20.27 -3.94 -6.29
CA TRP A 130 -19.69 -4.05 -4.96
C TRP A 130 -20.74 -4.51 -3.95
N ASN A 131 -20.43 -5.61 -3.27
CA ASN A 131 -21.26 -6.18 -2.23
C ASN A 131 -20.60 -5.98 -0.87
N PHE A 132 -21.28 -5.31 0.06
CA PHE A 132 -20.84 -5.19 1.44
C PHE A 132 -20.84 -6.56 2.13
N LEU A 133 -19.76 -6.88 2.82
CA LEU A 133 -19.60 -8.16 3.51
C LEU A 133 -19.78 -8.05 5.02
N GLY A 134 -19.59 -6.86 5.59
CA GLY A 134 -19.66 -6.62 7.02
C GLY A 134 -18.51 -5.75 7.53
N HIS A 135 -18.64 -5.35 8.79
CA HIS A 135 -17.56 -4.73 9.54
C HIS A 135 -16.61 -5.79 10.07
N VAL A 136 -15.32 -5.46 10.12
CA VAL A 136 -14.24 -6.31 10.61
C VAL A 136 -13.54 -5.61 11.77
N LEU A 137 -12.99 -6.39 12.71
CA LEU A 137 -12.23 -5.85 13.85
C LEU A 137 -12.99 -4.81 14.70
N THR A 138 -14.32 -4.92 14.81
CA THR A 138 -15.23 -3.93 15.42
C THR A 138 -15.00 -3.59 16.89
N ASN A 139 -14.19 -4.36 17.61
CA ASN A 139 -13.92 -4.14 19.03
C ASN A 139 -12.76 -3.16 19.28
N ILE A 140 -12.14 -2.63 18.22
CA ILE A 140 -11.02 -1.69 18.29
C ILE A 140 -11.25 -0.56 17.26
N PRO A 141 -11.05 0.71 17.63
CA PRO A 141 -11.07 1.81 16.66
C PRO A 141 -9.83 1.73 15.79
N ILE A 142 -9.99 1.32 14.54
CA ILE A 142 -8.90 1.18 13.56
C ILE A 142 -9.09 2.26 12.50
N ASP A 143 -8.13 3.16 12.40
CA ASP A 143 -8.14 4.25 11.43
C ASP A 143 -7.46 3.86 10.11
N ILE A 144 -6.56 2.87 10.14
CA ILE A 144 -5.86 2.42 8.94
C ILE A 144 -5.44 0.95 9.03
N ALA A 145 -5.59 0.22 7.91
CA ALA A 145 -5.18 -1.17 7.80
C ALA A 145 -4.74 -1.54 6.38
N THR A 146 -3.98 -2.62 6.24
CA THR A 146 -3.69 -3.29 4.97
C THR A 146 -3.67 -4.81 5.17
N ILE A 147 -3.86 -5.57 4.10
CA ILE A 147 -4.04 -7.02 4.14
C ILE A 147 -2.95 -7.77 3.37
N LEU A 148 -2.57 -8.93 3.89
CA LEU A 148 -1.83 -9.95 3.16
C LEU A 148 -2.68 -11.21 3.09
N TRP A 149 -3.08 -11.58 1.89
CA TRP A 149 -3.86 -12.79 1.65
C TRP A 149 -2.96 -14.02 1.66
N ALA A 150 -3.23 -15.01 2.50
CA ALA A 150 -2.83 -16.39 2.24
C ALA A 150 -3.36 -16.89 0.88
N THR A 151 -2.45 -17.38 0.05
CA THR A 151 -2.75 -17.98 -1.25
C THR A 151 -1.95 -19.28 -1.41
N PRO A 152 -2.32 -20.16 -2.36
CA PRO A 152 -1.52 -21.34 -2.66
C PRO A 152 -0.07 -21.01 -3.03
N GLU A 153 0.15 -19.86 -3.69
CA GLU A 153 1.46 -19.44 -4.14
C GLU A 153 2.36 -19.11 -2.95
N ASN A 154 1.87 -18.38 -1.95
CA ASN A 154 2.67 -17.95 -0.79
C ASN A 154 2.62 -18.91 0.41
N GLU A 155 1.86 -20.00 0.32
CA GLU A 155 1.80 -21.10 1.29
C GLU A 155 1.44 -20.68 2.73
N LEU A 156 0.93 -19.47 2.92
CA LEU A 156 0.57 -18.97 4.25
C LEU A 156 -0.67 -19.70 4.78
N ALA A 157 -0.64 -20.04 6.06
CA ALA A 157 -1.77 -20.68 6.70
C ALA A 157 -2.96 -19.74 6.96
N ASN A 158 -2.72 -18.43 7.12
CA ASN A 158 -3.73 -17.43 7.47
C ASN A 158 -3.57 -16.18 6.60
N HIS A 159 -4.67 -15.48 6.37
CA HIS A 159 -4.63 -14.07 6.00
C HIS A 159 -4.15 -13.23 7.18
N TYR A 160 -3.47 -12.12 6.90
CA TYR A 160 -2.95 -11.21 7.92
C TYR A 160 -3.46 -9.80 7.67
N PHE A 161 -4.05 -9.19 8.70
CA PHE A 161 -4.39 -7.78 8.74
C PHE A 161 -3.31 -7.05 9.53
N PHE A 162 -2.66 -6.08 8.90
CA PHE A 162 -1.76 -5.14 9.57
C PHE A 162 -2.53 -3.85 9.80
N TYR A 163 -2.68 -3.43 11.05
CA TYR A 163 -3.52 -2.30 11.39
C TYR A 163 -2.84 -1.39 12.41
N ALA A 164 -3.14 -0.10 12.34
CA ALA A 164 -2.76 0.85 13.36
C ALA A 164 -4.01 1.50 13.96
N GLN A 165 -3.80 2.10 15.13
CA GLN A 165 -4.76 2.98 15.77
C GLN A 165 -4.02 4.29 16.04
N TYR A 166 -4.43 5.37 15.37
CA TYR A 166 -3.94 6.72 15.56
C TYR A 166 -2.40 6.82 15.53
N GLY A 167 -1.77 6.05 14.63
CA GLY A 167 -0.33 6.11 14.37
C GLY A 167 0.59 5.58 15.48
N THR A 168 0.07 4.79 16.43
CA THR A 168 0.82 4.39 17.63
C THR A 168 1.70 3.15 17.47
N LYS A 169 1.26 2.16 16.69
CA LYS A 169 1.95 0.88 16.46
C LYS A 169 1.22 0.11 15.38
N ILE A 170 1.95 -0.69 14.60
CA ILE A 170 1.35 -1.60 13.64
C ILE A 170 1.17 -2.97 14.29
N ASN A 171 -0.08 -3.28 14.63
CA ASN A 171 -0.49 -4.56 15.19
C ASN A 171 -0.97 -5.50 14.10
N ILE A 172 -1.26 -6.74 14.50
CA ILE A 172 -1.68 -7.77 13.56
C ILE A 172 -2.92 -8.53 14.03
N ALA A 173 -3.76 -8.88 13.08
CA ALA A 173 -4.86 -9.83 13.23
C ALA A 173 -4.73 -10.91 12.16
N VAL A 174 -5.25 -12.11 12.43
CA VAL A 174 -5.19 -13.24 11.50
C VAL A 174 -6.58 -13.81 11.24
N SER A 175 -6.76 -14.39 10.06
CA SER A 175 -8.01 -15.08 9.73
C SER A 175 -7.80 -16.21 8.72
N LYS A 176 -8.74 -17.16 8.71
CA LYS A 176 -8.90 -18.19 7.68
C LYS A 176 -9.91 -17.79 6.60
N ASP A 177 -10.70 -16.75 6.86
CA ASP A 177 -11.71 -16.23 5.95
C ASP A 177 -11.72 -14.68 5.93
N PRO A 178 -12.38 -14.02 4.97
CA PRO A 178 -12.30 -12.56 4.87
C PRO A 178 -12.93 -11.76 6.02
N LEU A 179 -13.76 -12.36 6.89
CA LEU A 179 -14.60 -11.64 7.85
C LEU A 179 -14.25 -11.88 9.32
N ASN A 180 -13.82 -13.10 9.68
CA ASN A 180 -13.66 -13.50 11.08
C ASN A 180 -12.22 -13.36 11.56
N TRP A 181 -11.86 -12.15 11.99
CA TRP A 181 -10.48 -11.84 12.37
C TRP A 181 -10.20 -12.03 13.86
N GLN A 182 -9.12 -12.77 14.15
CA GLN A 182 -8.57 -12.92 15.49
C GLN A 182 -7.44 -11.91 15.68
N ILE A 183 -7.62 -10.95 16.59
CA ILE A 183 -6.55 -10.04 17.01
C ILE A 183 -5.46 -10.82 17.72
N LEU A 184 -4.21 -10.62 17.30
CA LEU A 184 -3.04 -11.14 18.00
C LEU A 184 -2.51 -10.08 18.96
N ASN A 185 -2.06 -10.50 20.14
CA ASN A 185 -1.30 -9.63 21.04
C ASN A 185 0.16 -9.51 20.56
N LYS A 186 0.34 -9.07 19.30
CA LYS A 186 1.62 -8.92 18.64
C LYS A 186 1.65 -7.63 17.84
N THR A 187 2.77 -6.93 17.96
CA THR A 187 3.08 -5.69 17.26
C THR A 187 4.25 -5.96 16.34
N ILE A 188 4.09 -5.69 15.04
CA ILE A 188 5.15 -5.92 14.06
C ILE A 188 6.11 -4.72 13.99
N LEU A 189 5.59 -3.48 14.03
CA LEU A 189 6.39 -2.27 14.04
C LEU A 189 5.93 -1.34 15.16
N LYS A 190 6.89 -0.88 15.95
CA LYS A 190 6.72 0.20 16.93
C LYS A 190 7.33 1.50 16.37
N PRO A 191 6.82 2.66 16.80
CA PRO A 191 7.49 3.92 16.56
C PRO A 191 8.92 3.90 17.09
N ARG A 192 9.79 4.67 16.44
CA ARG A 192 11.16 4.88 16.90
C ARG A 192 11.34 6.35 17.25
N ASP A 193 11.67 6.61 18.50
CA ASP A 193 12.04 7.94 18.95
C ASP A 193 13.24 8.45 18.12
N ASP A 194 13.25 9.74 17.80
CA ASP A 194 14.30 10.42 17.02
C ASP A 194 14.55 9.88 15.59
N HIS A 195 13.63 9.07 15.03
CA HIS A 195 13.66 8.63 13.64
C HIS A 195 12.52 9.25 12.82
N PHE A 196 12.56 9.07 11.50
CA PHE A 196 11.52 9.55 10.58
C PHE A 196 10.13 8.90 10.85
N ASP A 197 10.12 7.78 11.56
CA ASP A 197 8.94 6.99 11.90
C ASP A 197 8.69 6.93 13.42
N ASN A 198 8.68 8.12 14.04
CA ASN A 198 8.25 8.33 15.43
C ASN A 198 6.71 8.16 15.61
N ILE A 199 6.01 7.98 14.51
CA ILE A 199 4.65 7.49 14.34
C ILE A 199 4.71 6.50 13.18
N VAL A 200 3.97 5.38 13.27
CA VAL A 200 3.95 4.35 12.22
C VAL A 200 2.53 3.95 11.85
N PHE A 201 2.32 3.68 10.56
CA PHE A 201 1.06 3.16 10.04
C PHE A 201 1.29 2.29 8.79
N PRO A 202 0.44 1.28 8.55
CA PRO A 202 0.53 0.44 7.35
C PRO A 202 0.35 1.28 6.07
N GLY A 203 1.17 0.99 5.06
CA GLY A 203 1.08 1.59 3.72
C GLY A 203 0.46 0.62 2.73
N ALA A 204 1.20 0.28 1.68
CA ALA A 204 0.79 -0.72 0.70
C ALA A 204 0.66 -2.13 1.29
N MET A 205 -0.10 -2.97 0.59
CA MET A 205 -0.12 -4.41 0.88
C MET A 205 1.29 -5.00 0.79
N PRO A 206 1.66 -5.94 1.68
CA PRO A 206 2.93 -6.63 1.55
C PRO A 206 3.01 -7.39 0.23
N LEU A 207 4.14 -7.25 -0.48
CA LEU A 207 4.42 -7.94 -1.72
C LEU A 207 5.45 -9.03 -1.51
N ARG A 208 5.19 -10.23 -2.04
CA ARG A 208 6.16 -11.32 -2.00
C ARG A 208 7.32 -11.03 -2.96
N LEU A 209 8.55 -11.15 -2.44
CA LEU A 209 9.79 -11.05 -3.19
C LEU A 209 10.19 -12.44 -3.75
N LYS A 210 11.12 -12.48 -4.70
CA LYS A 210 11.75 -13.74 -5.15
C LYS A 210 12.58 -14.43 -4.08
N THR A 211 12.90 -13.74 -2.98
CA THR A 211 13.48 -14.35 -1.78
C THR A 211 12.44 -15.04 -0.90
N ASP A 212 11.19 -15.14 -1.36
CA ASP A 212 10.00 -15.64 -0.65
C ASP A 212 9.48 -14.76 0.49
N ASP A 213 10.34 -13.95 1.11
CA ASP A 213 9.96 -12.94 2.09
C ASP A 213 9.01 -11.87 1.51
N PHE A 214 8.36 -11.10 2.39
CA PHE A 214 7.45 -10.03 1.98
C PHE A 214 8.06 -8.64 2.19
N LEU A 215 8.11 -7.84 1.12
CA LEU A 215 8.32 -6.40 1.22
C LEU A 215 7.08 -5.73 1.79
N PHE A 216 7.23 -5.12 2.96
CA PHE A 216 6.20 -4.35 3.63
C PHE A 216 6.53 -2.86 3.59
N ILE A 217 5.74 -2.10 2.83
CA ILE A 217 5.82 -0.64 2.79
C ILE A 217 4.95 -0.06 3.90
N TYR A 218 5.51 0.85 4.68
CA TYR A 218 4.82 1.49 5.78
C TYR A 218 5.03 3.00 5.76
N GLY A 219 4.07 3.74 6.29
CA GLY A 219 4.20 5.17 6.52
C GLY A 219 4.85 5.46 7.87
N GLY A 220 5.79 6.41 7.85
CA GLY A 220 6.38 7.01 9.03
C GLY A 220 5.94 8.46 9.14
N ARG A 221 5.79 8.98 10.35
CA ARG A 221 5.66 10.42 10.56
C ARG A 221 6.62 10.88 11.64
N SER A 222 7.22 12.04 11.43
CA SER A 222 7.93 12.83 12.44
C SER A 222 7.50 14.30 12.32
N ASP A 223 8.33 15.14 11.71
CA ASP A 223 8.03 16.51 11.28
C ASP A 223 7.23 16.54 9.96
N ARG A 224 7.36 15.48 9.14
CA ARG A 224 6.63 15.24 7.90
C ARG A 224 6.16 13.79 7.85
N PHE A 225 5.37 13.42 6.84
CA PHE A 225 5.09 12.03 6.53
C PHE A 225 6.11 11.51 5.53
N TYR A 226 6.55 10.28 5.75
CA TYR A 226 7.61 9.60 5.02
C TYR A 226 7.15 8.20 4.67
N THR A 227 7.79 7.60 3.68
CA THR A 227 7.64 6.17 3.41
C THR A 227 8.85 5.41 3.92
N GLY A 228 8.63 4.32 4.64
CA GLY A 228 9.64 3.33 5.03
C GLY A 228 9.34 1.95 4.44
N TRP A 229 10.29 1.02 4.62
CA TRP A 229 10.11 -0.38 4.26
C TRP A 229 10.63 -1.31 5.36
N ALA A 230 10.02 -2.49 5.42
CA ALA A 230 10.44 -3.62 6.22
C ALA A 230 10.35 -4.90 5.38
N ILE A 231 11.09 -5.93 5.75
CA ILE A 231 10.97 -7.28 5.20
C ILE A 231 10.32 -8.15 6.28
N LEU A 232 9.23 -8.83 5.94
CA LEU A 232 8.55 -9.80 6.78
C LEU A 232 8.96 -11.21 6.38
N ASP A 233 9.11 -12.09 7.35
CA ASP A 233 9.49 -13.49 7.12
C ASP A 233 8.45 -14.22 6.26
N ALA A 234 8.95 -15.00 5.28
CA ALA A 234 8.13 -15.77 4.35
C ALA A 234 7.16 -16.76 5.02
N ASN A 235 7.58 -17.39 6.12
CA ASN A 235 6.82 -18.44 6.81
C ASN A 235 5.94 -17.88 7.92
N ASP A 236 6.38 -16.81 8.56
CA ASP A 236 5.66 -16.11 9.61
C ASP A 236 5.72 -14.58 9.42
N PRO A 237 4.80 -13.99 8.64
CA PRO A 237 4.74 -12.54 8.39
C PRO A 237 4.54 -11.67 9.63
N THR A 238 4.36 -12.28 10.80
CA THR A 238 4.35 -11.56 12.07
C THR A 238 5.76 -11.21 12.56
N ASN A 239 6.82 -11.73 11.91
CA ASN A 239 8.22 -11.46 12.21
C ASN A 239 8.81 -10.50 11.17
N VAL A 240 9.39 -9.40 11.64
CA VAL A 240 10.14 -8.45 10.81
C VAL A 240 11.60 -8.90 10.81
N VAL A 241 12.11 -9.30 9.64
CA VAL A 241 13.51 -9.74 9.48
C VAL A 241 14.44 -8.55 9.23
N GLN A 242 13.92 -7.49 8.60
CA GLN A 242 14.66 -6.25 8.37
C GLN A 242 13.73 -5.04 8.35
N ARG A 243 14.24 -3.88 8.76
CA ARG A 243 13.56 -2.59 8.69
C ARG A 243 14.55 -1.53 8.24
N CYS A 244 14.11 -0.59 7.42
CA CYS A 244 14.94 0.53 6.99
C CYS A 244 15.32 1.47 8.16
N GLU A 245 16.51 2.07 8.12
CA GLU A 245 16.90 3.10 9.10
C GLU A 245 16.50 4.52 8.66
N ASN A 246 16.60 4.79 7.36
CA ASN A 246 16.26 6.04 6.70
C ASN A 246 15.02 5.85 5.83
N PRO A 247 14.22 6.91 5.63
CA PRO A 247 13.02 6.82 4.80
C PRO A 247 13.36 6.42 3.37
N LEU A 248 12.53 5.55 2.80
CA LEU A 248 12.54 5.22 1.38
C LEU A 248 12.21 6.44 0.52
N MET A 249 11.22 7.21 0.95
CA MET A 249 10.72 8.39 0.26
C MET A 249 10.47 9.52 1.26
N THR A 250 10.83 10.74 0.86
CA THR A 250 10.68 11.97 1.64
C THR A 250 9.95 13.00 0.78
N PRO A 251 8.97 13.74 1.32
CA PRO A 251 8.24 14.74 0.55
C PRO A 251 9.18 15.83 0.01
N THR A 252 9.05 16.10 -1.28
CA THR A 252 9.67 17.21 -1.98
C THR A 252 8.86 18.50 -1.82
N SER A 253 9.37 19.61 -2.37
CA SER A 253 8.73 20.92 -2.23
C SER A 253 7.33 21.01 -2.83
N TRP A 254 7.02 20.19 -3.85
CA TRP A 254 5.68 20.21 -4.47
C TRP A 254 4.70 19.29 -3.74
N GLU A 255 5.17 18.20 -3.16
CA GLU A 255 4.36 17.24 -2.37
C GLU A 255 3.92 17.80 -1.00
N GLY A 256 4.59 18.84 -0.51
CA GLY A 256 4.24 19.48 0.77
C GLY A 256 4.86 18.77 1.97
N VAL A 257 4.04 18.34 2.93
CA VAL A 257 4.47 17.61 4.13
C VAL A 257 4.17 16.12 4.07
N GLU A 258 3.48 15.62 3.04
CA GLU A 258 3.10 14.22 2.91
C GLU A 258 3.64 13.55 1.64
N SER A 259 4.14 12.32 1.79
CA SER A 259 4.62 11.46 0.70
C SER A 259 4.62 10.00 1.20
N SER A 260 3.49 9.32 0.98
CA SER A 260 3.23 7.99 1.52
C SER A 260 2.81 7.02 0.42
N ILE A 261 3.63 5.99 0.16
CA ILE A 261 3.28 4.93 -0.80
C ILE A 261 2.11 4.11 -0.24
N THR A 262 0.97 4.23 -0.89
CA THR A 262 -0.27 3.57 -0.49
C THR A 262 -0.54 2.29 -1.27
N THR A 263 -0.01 2.19 -2.49
CA THR A 263 -0.13 1.02 -3.36
C THR A 263 1.23 0.61 -3.87
N LEU A 264 1.48 -0.69 -3.95
CA LEU A 264 2.66 -1.25 -4.59
C LEU A 264 2.28 -2.54 -5.32
N LEU A 265 2.70 -2.66 -6.58
CA LEU A 265 2.37 -3.78 -7.46
C LEU A 265 3.63 -4.20 -8.26
N PRO A 266 3.79 -5.48 -8.67
CA PRO A 266 4.87 -5.86 -9.57
C PRO A 266 4.88 -4.98 -10.83
N ASP A 267 6.04 -4.48 -11.25
CA ASP A 267 6.13 -3.62 -12.44
C ASP A 267 5.75 -4.46 -13.67
N PRO A 268 4.67 -4.13 -14.41
CA PRO A 268 4.20 -4.92 -15.53
C PRO A 268 5.21 -4.95 -16.71
N TYR A 269 6.15 -4.02 -16.72
CA TYR A 269 7.22 -3.95 -17.72
C TYR A 269 8.57 -4.46 -17.19
N GLY A 270 8.60 -4.95 -15.94
CA GLY A 270 9.81 -5.36 -15.26
C GLY A 270 10.72 -4.17 -14.92
N CYS A 271 11.99 -4.47 -14.64
CA CYS A 271 12.93 -3.42 -14.28
C CYS A 271 13.33 -2.53 -15.47
N PRO A 272 13.57 -1.23 -15.25
CA PRO A 272 14.14 -0.34 -16.26
C PRO A 272 15.44 -0.89 -16.85
N LEU A 273 15.69 -0.64 -18.13
CA LEU A 273 16.91 -1.10 -18.82
C LEU A 273 18.20 -0.55 -18.17
N ASP A 274 18.10 0.60 -17.52
CA ASP A 274 19.18 1.26 -16.80
C ASP A 274 19.18 0.94 -15.29
N VAL A 275 18.46 -0.10 -14.84
CA VAL A 275 18.45 -0.51 -13.42
C VAL A 275 19.85 -0.74 -12.88
N ALA A 276 20.79 -1.21 -13.69
CA ALA A 276 22.19 -1.33 -13.31
C ALA A 276 22.89 0.01 -13.01
N ASN A 277 22.52 1.09 -13.71
CA ASN A 277 22.99 2.45 -13.37
C ASN A 277 22.33 2.95 -12.08
N ILE A 278 21.13 2.46 -11.79
CA ILE A 278 20.37 2.81 -10.60
C ILE A 278 20.95 2.11 -9.37
N ILE A 279 21.06 0.78 -9.33
CA ILE A 279 21.46 0.05 -8.12
C ILE A 279 22.89 -0.50 -8.17
N GLY A 280 23.62 -0.31 -9.27
CA GLY A 280 24.92 -0.93 -9.49
C GLY A 280 24.81 -2.27 -10.22
N THR A 281 25.79 -2.56 -11.08
CA THR A 281 25.79 -3.75 -11.96
C THR A 281 25.78 -5.07 -11.19
N GLU A 282 26.36 -5.10 -9.99
CA GLU A 282 26.45 -6.31 -9.16
C GLU A 282 25.10 -6.71 -8.54
N TYR A 283 24.17 -5.76 -8.39
CA TYR A 283 22.84 -5.98 -7.81
C TYR A 283 21.75 -6.14 -8.87
N ALA A 284 21.99 -5.65 -10.09
CA ALA A 284 21.02 -5.63 -11.19
C ALA A 284 20.45 -7.01 -11.55
N TYR A 285 21.24 -8.07 -11.41
CA TYR A 285 20.81 -9.43 -11.75
C TYR A 285 19.70 -9.96 -10.82
N ASN A 286 19.71 -9.52 -9.56
CA ASN A 286 18.73 -9.89 -8.55
C ASN A 286 17.70 -8.78 -8.31
N ALA A 287 17.51 -7.89 -9.28
CA ALA A 287 16.56 -6.81 -9.13
C ALA A 287 15.11 -7.32 -9.31
N GLU A 288 14.23 -6.79 -8.49
CA GLU A 288 12.80 -6.77 -8.70
C GLU A 288 12.32 -5.33 -8.74
N CYS A 289 11.38 -5.05 -9.62
CA CYS A 289 10.85 -3.71 -9.76
C CYS A 289 9.35 -3.75 -9.60
N PHE A 290 8.87 -2.75 -8.89
CA PHE A 290 7.50 -2.58 -8.51
C PHE A 290 7.06 -1.20 -8.97
N PHE A 291 5.82 -1.11 -9.40
CA PHE A 291 5.15 0.14 -9.65
C PHE A 291 4.26 0.46 -8.46
N GLY A 292 4.44 1.62 -7.86
CA GLY A 292 3.67 2.09 -6.73
C GLY A 292 3.01 3.42 -7.01
N PHE A 293 2.05 3.74 -6.17
CA PHE A 293 1.43 5.05 -6.11
C PHE A 293 1.53 5.58 -4.70
N TYR A 294 1.65 6.90 -4.59
CA TYR A 294 1.79 7.56 -3.32
C TYR A 294 0.93 8.81 -3.27
N ILE A 295 0.56 9.19 -2.06
CA ILE A 295 -0.27 10.35 -1.79
C ILE A 295 0.62 11.44 -1.19
N SER A 296 0.28 12.68 -1.51
CA SER A 296 0.89 13.90 -1.00
C SER A 296 -0.17 14.97 -0.72
N ASP A 297 0.23 16.08 -0.10
CA ASP A 297 -0.67 17.23 0.12
C ASP A 297 -1.10 17.90 -1.18
N ALA A 298 -0.41 17.64 -2.28
CA ALA A 298 -0.69 18.27 -3.57
C ALA A 298 -1.34 17.31 -4.58
N GLY A 299 -1.32 16.01 -4.30
CA GLY A 299 -1.70 15.04 -5.31
C GLY A 299 -1.35 13.58 -5.05
N VAL A 300 -1.68 12.75 -6.04
CA VAL A 300 -1.23 11.37 -6.16
C VAL A 300 -0.08 11.31 -7.17
N GLY A 301 1.08 10.85 -6.73
CA GLY A 301 2.18 10.52 -7.63
C GLY A 301 2.31 9.02 -7.87
N ALA A 302 3.14 8.70 -8.86
CA ALA A 302 3.52 7.32 -9.16
C ALA A 302 5.01 7.15 -8.98
N VAL A 303 5.41 5.99 -8.47
CA VAL A 303 6.79 5.64 -8.16
C VAL A 303 7.17 4.29 -8.77
N ARG A 304 8.40 4.14 -9.24
CA ARG A 304 9.02 2.80 -9.33
C ARG A 304 9.85 2.48 -8.11
N VAL A 305 9.53 1.37 -7.43
CA VAL A 305 10.32 0.81 -6.34
C VAL A 305 11.19 -0.33 -6.87
N VAL A 306 12.51 -0.21 -6.79
CA VAL A 306 13.44 -1.31 -7.12
C VAL A 306 13.83 -2.00 -5.83
N SER A 307 13.80 -3.33 -5.73
CA SER A 307 14.41 -4.14 -4.66
C SER A 307 15.54 -4.98 -5.25
N SER A 308 16.57 -5.29 -4.47
CA SER A 308 17.65 -6.19 -4.89
C SER A 308 18.27 -6.90 -3.69
N TRP A 309 19.01 -7.98 -3.91
CA TRP A 309 19.74 -8.70 -2.87
C TRP A 309 21.03 -9.30 -3.39
N ASN A 310 21.94 -9.60 -2.47
CA ASN A 310 23.15 -10.34 -2.78
C ASN A 310 22.86 -11.83 -2.91
N ASN A 311 23.57 -12.52 -3.82
CA ASN A 311 23.43 -13.95 -4.13
C ASN A 311 23.56 -14.93 -2.93
N ALA A 312 23.88 -14.44 -1.73
CA ALA A 312 23.96 -15.26 -0.53
C ALA A 312 22.59 -15.77 -0.01
N HIS A 313 21.46 -15.18 -0.47
CA HIS A 313 20.11 -15.47 0.04
C HIS A 313 19.24 -16.41 -0.80
N ILE A 314 19.67 -16.83 -2.00
CA ILE A 314 18.92 -17.87 -2.72
C ILE A 314 19.24 -19.19 -2.05
N SER A 315 18.43 -19.61 -1.08
CA SER A 315 18.37 -21.01 -0.71
C SER A 315 18.03 -21.78 -1.98
N THR A 316 19.01 -22.50 -2.53
CA THR A 316 18.76 -23.43 -3.62
C THR A 316 17.59 -24.31 -3.22
N PRO A 317 16.55 -24.48 -4.05
CA PRO A 317 15.53 -25.47 -3.79
C PRO A 317 16.26 -26.80 -3.62
N ASN A 318 16.05 -27.48 -2.50
CA ASN A 318 16.53 -28.85 -2.35
C ASN A 318 15.87 -29.67 -3.47
N VAL A 319 16.68 -30.06 -4.46
CA VAL A 319 16.33 -31.03 -5.52
C VAL A 319 16.15 -32.41 -4.91
#